data_AF-A0A4S2M3S8-F1
#
_entry.id   AF-A0A4S2M3S8-F1
#
_cell.length_a   1.000
_cell.length_b   1.000
_cell.length_c   1.000
_cell.angle_alpha   90.00
_cell.angle_beta   90.00
_cell.angle_gamma   90.00
#
_symmetry.space_group_name_H-M   'P 1'
#
loop_
_entity.id
_entity.type
_entity.pdbx_description
1 polymer ?
#
loop_
_entity_poly.entity_id
_entity_poly.type
_entity_poly.pdbx_seq_one_letter_code
_entity_poly.pdbx_strand_id
1 'polypeptide(L)'
;MSCCEHKTMRSVQDSLLYGFNHSHCKPMSQKCINMFKRELCFYECSPHVGPWLVKTQSLRRRERSYLVPLCEEDCNKWYEACKNEETCVRDWSVEFEWSEVSGMNVCPADSSCELFSNVYKDASDFCHAIWDGGWKVEKAPRCMHFVAVDERSKEHNQRVARQAAEEIIRRLSGTCSACSQFSGLVFLLSLTIPLVFGIRY
;
A
#
# COMPACT_ATOMS: atom_id res chain seq x y z
N MET A 1 -11.09 5.05 16.18
CA MET A 1 -10.26 6.18 15.71
C MET A 1 -10.29 6.17 14.18
N SER A 2 -10.20 7.34 13.53
CA SER A 2 -10.20 7.51 12.06
C SER A 2 -9.13 8.53 11.69
N CYS A 3 -8.48 8.36 10.54
CA CYS A 3 -7.49 9.29 10.01
C CYS A 3 -8.09 10.41 9.13
N CYS A 4 -9.34 10.27 8.70
CA CYS A 4 -9.99 11.25 7.84
C CYS A 4 -10.91 12.20 8.62
N GLU A 5 -11.02 13.43 8.13
CA GLU A 5 -12.00 14.41 8.58
C GLU A 5 -13.36 14.19 7.91
N HIS A 6 -14.42 14.71 8.54
CA HIS A 6 -15.78 14.62 8.00
C HIS A 6 -15.93 15.23 6.59
N LYS A 7 -15.19 16.31 6.28
CA LYS A 7 -15.19 16.93 4.94
C LYS A 7 -14.62 16.00 3.87
N THR A 8 -13.58 15.24 4.22
CA THR A 8 -12.96 14.23 3.34
C THR A 8 -13.96 13.11 3.09
N MET A 9 -14.60 12.61 4.15
CA MET A 9 -15.63 11.57 4.02
C MET A 9 -16.78 11.99 3.08
N ARG A 10 -17.29 13.22 3.21
CA ARG A 10 -18.31 13.75 2.30
C ARG A 10 -17.81 13.79 0.85
N SER A 11 -16.60 14.28 0.64
CA SER A 11 -15.99 14.33 -0.70
C SER A 11 -15.82 12.94 -1.34
N VAL A 12 -15.55 11.91 -0.54
CA VAL A 12 -15.55 10.51 -1.00
C VAL A 12 -16.96 10.07 -1.40
N GLN A 13 -17.98 10.35 -0.58
CA GLN A 13 -19.36 9.99 -0.89
C GLN A 13 -19.89 10.67 -2.15
N ASP A 14 -19.46 11.89 -2.42
CA ASP A 14 -19.88 12.66 -3.58
C ASP A 14 -19.02 12.38 -4.83
N SER A 15 -18.01 11.49 -4.73
CA SER A 15 -17.03 11.23 -5.80
C SER A 15 -16.27 12.49 -6.26
N LEU A 16 -16.02 13.43 -5.37
CA LEU A 16 -15.36 14.72 -5.67
C LEU A 16 -13.91 14.76 -5.19
N LEU A 17 -13.49 13.84 -4.32
CA LEU A 17 -12.13 13.86 -3.78
C LEU A 17 -11.11 13.71 -4.91
N TYR A 18 -10.08 14.54 -4.87
CA TYR A 18 -9.00 14.63 -5.87
C TYR A 18 -9.40 15.05 -7.29
N GLY A 19 -10.64 15.50 -7.51
CA GLY A 19 -11.13 15.78 -8.85
C GLY A 19 -11.12 14.54 -9.74
N PHE A 20 -11.33 13.34 -9.16
CA PHE A 20 -11.18 12.09 -9.89
C PHE A 20 -12.50 11.60 -10.51
N ASN A 21 -12.56 11.61 -11.83
CA ASN A 21 -13.63 11.06 -12.64
C ASN A 21 -13.50 9.54 -12.82
N HIS A 22 -14.34 8.80 -12.11
CA HIS A 22 -14.47 7.34 -12.23
C HIS A 22 -15.23 6.92 -13.52
N SER A 23 -15.96 7.84 -14.14
CA SER A 23 -16.76 7.63 -15.36
C SER A 23 -16.08 8.23 -16.59
N HIS A 24 -14.76 8.08 -16.72
CA HIS A 24 -13.95 8.67 -17.80
C HIS A 24 -14.21 8.06 -19.19
N CYS A 25 -14.70 6.81 -19.26
CA CYS A 25 -15.08 6.16 -20.51
C CYS A 25 -16.58 6.24 -20.78
N LYS A 26 -17.38 5.88 -19.78
CA LYS A 26 -18.85 5.94 -19.78
C LYS A 26 -19.35 6.04 -18.34
N PRO A 27 -20.64 6.35 -18.10
CA PRO A 27 -21.19 6.31 -16.76
C PRO A 27 -20.96 4.95 -16.09
N MET A 28 -20.18 4.94 -15.01
CA MET A 28 -19.88 3.73 -14.24
C MET A 28 -21.11 3.26 -13.45
N SER A 29 -21.33 1.94 -13.37
CA SER A 29 -22.45 1.42 -12.59
C SER A 29 -22.33 1.71 -11.10
N GLN A 30 -23.49 1.79 -10.42
CA GLN A 30 -23.55 2.01 -8.98
C GLN A 30 -22.83 0.89 -8.20
N LYS A 31 -22.84 -0.34 -8.72
CA LYS A 31 -22.18 -1.50 -8.10
C LYS A 31 -20.68 -1.27 -8.03
N CYS A 32 -20.06 -0.88 -9.15
CA CYS A 32 -18.62 -0.66 -9.21
C CYS A 32 -18.20 0.60 -8.45
N ILE A 33 -18.86 1.75 -8.66
CA ILE A 33 -18.45 3.01 -8.02
C ILE A 33 -18.55 2.94 -6.49
N ASN A 34 -19.51 2.17 -5.95
CA ASN A 34 -19.60 1.96 -4.50
C ASN A 34 -18.38 1.22 -3.93
N MET A 35 -17.73 0.35 -4.70
CA MET A 35 -16.52 -0.33 -4.27
C MET A 35 -15.33 0.64 -4.22
N PHE A 36 -15.16 1.47 -5.26
CA PHE A 36 -14.16 2.53 -5.25
C PHE A 36 -14.36 3.53 -4.09
N LYS A 37 -15.60 3.91 -3.78
CA LYS A 37 -15.89 4.77 -2.61
C LYS A 37 -15.50 4.12 -1.28
N ARG A 38 -15.74 2.81 -1.13
CA ARG A 38 -15.34 2.07 0.09
C ARG A 38 -13.82 1.94 0.19
N GLU A 39 -13.16 1.66 -0.93
CA GLU A 39 -11.71 1.56 -1.00
C GLU A 39 -11.03 2.90 -0.68
N LEU A 40 -11.51 4.00 -1.28
CA LEU A 40 -11.03 5.34 -0.99
C LEU A 40 -11.30 5.75 0.47
N CYS A 41 -12.46 5.38 1.02
CA CYS A 41 -12.74 5.56 2.44
C CYS A 41 -11.72 4.82 3.32
N PHE A 42 -11.37 3.57 2.99
CA PHE A 42 -10.32 2.86 3.70
C PHE A 42 -8.98 3.56 3.59
N TYR A 43 -8.58 3.98 2.38
CA TYR A 43 -7.31 4.67 2.12
C TYR A 43 -7.19 5.96 2.94
N GLU A 44 -8.24 6.78 2.99
CA GLU A 44 -8.24 8.06 3.72
C GLU A 44 -8.42 7.90 5.24
N CYS A 45 -9.20 6.92 5.68
CA CYS A 45 -9.70 6.88 7.05
C CYS A 45 -9.09 5.78 7.92
N SER A 46 -8.52 4.71 7.34
CA SER A 46 -8.00 3.57 8.10
C SER A 46 -6.77 3.96 8.92
N PRO A 47 -6.80 3.87 10.27
CA PRO A 47 -5.64 4.15 11.10
C PRO A 47 -4.67 2.96 11.18
N HIS A 48 -4.88 1.92 10.38
CA HIS A 48 -4.20 0.64 10.52
C HIS A 48 -3.22 0.33 9.38
N VAL A 49 -3.03 1.23 8.42
CA VAL A 49 -2.13 1.02 7.27
C VAL A 49 -0.66 1.33 7.57
N GLY A 50 -0.32 1.77 8.79
CA GLY A 50 1.01 2.21 9.19
C GLY A 50 2.19 1.29 8.77
N PRO A 51 2.11 -0.04 8.96
CA PRO A 51 3.18 -0.97 8.54
C PRO A 51 3.51 -0.98 7.04
N TRP A 52 2.64 -0.42 6.21
CA TRP A 52 2.74 -0.40 4.74
C TRP A 52 2.89 1.01 4.18
N LEU A 53 3.15 2.01 5.02
CA LEU A 53 3.45 3.36 4.55
C LEU A 53 4.87 3.42 4.01
N VAL A 54 5.01 3.94 2.79
CA VAL A 54 6.29 4.20 2.14
C VAL A 54 6.39 5.68 1.77
N LYS A 55 7.61 6.21 1.75
CA LYS A 55 7.86 7.59 1.32
C LYS A 55 7.69 7.71 -0.19
N THR A 56 7.19 8.86 -0.63
CA THR A 56 7.11 9.20 -2.06
C THR A 56 7.91 10.48 -2.34
N GLN A 57 8.16 10.75 -3.62
CA GLN A 57 8.78 12.00 -4.07
C GLN A 57 7.75 13.13 -4.30
N SER A 58 6.45 12.87 -4.10
CA SER A 58 5.39 13.85 -4.30
C SER A 58 5.43 14.95 -3.25
N LEU A 59 5.39 16.22 -3.70
CA LEU A 59 5.27 17.37 -2.82
C LEU A 59 3.92 17.43 -2.09
N ARG A 60 2.87 16.82 -2.67
CA ARG A 60 1.50 16.83 -2.10
C ARG A 60 1.25 15.68 -1.14
N ARG A 61 1.84 14.51 -1.40
CA ARG A 61 1.67 13.30 -0.57
C ARG A 61 3.03 12.69 -0.26
N ARG A 62 3.60 13.05 0.90
CA ARG A 62 4.93 12.58 1.31
C ARG A 62 5.00 11.08 1.56
N GLU A 63 3.86 10.45 1.82
CA GLU A 63 3.72 9.01 2.04
C GLU A 63 2.55 8.46 1.25
N ARG A 64 2.60 7.17 0.93
CA ARG A 64 1.47 6.38 0.40
C ARG A 64 1.47 5.00 1.05
N SER A 65 0.31 4.36 1.07
CA SER A 65 0.24 2.91 1.30
C SER A 65 0.79 2.15 0.09
N TYR A 66 1.57 1.10 0.33
CA TYR A 66 2.12 0.25 -0.72
C TYR A 66 2.12 -1.21 -0.27
N LEU A 67 1.61 -2.10 -1.14
CA LEU A 67 1.45 -3.54 -0.88
C LEU A 67 0.69 -3.84 0.43
N VAL A 68 -0.37 -3.07 0.72
CA VAL A 68 -1.27 -3.40 1.83
C VAL A 68 -1.91 -4.77 1.52
N PRO A 69 -1.95 -5.72 2.46
CA PRO A 69 -2.41 -7.08 2.18
C PRO A 69 -3.92 -7.08 2.07
N LEU A 70 -4.49 -7.01 0.87
CA LEU A 70 -5.93 -7.07 0.64
C LEU A 70 -6.41 -8.52 0.74
N CYS A 71 -7.49 -8.77 1.47
CA CYS A 71 -8.08 -10.11 1.46
C CYS A 71 -8.58 -10.47 0.06
N GLU A 72 -8.21 -11.67 -0.40
CA GLU A 72 -8.63 -12.23 -1.70
C GLU A 72 -10.15 -12.12 -1.94
N GLU A 73 -10.97 -12.35 -0.93
CA GLU A 73 -12.43 -12.21 -1.02
C GLU A 73 -12.88 -10.78 -1.34
N ASP A 74 -12.27 -9.77 -0.69
CA ASP A 74 -12.59 -8.36 -0.90
C ASP A 74 -12.16 -7.92 -2.32
N CYS A 75 -10.97 -8.37 -2.74
CA CYS A 75 -10.47 -8.13 -4.09
C CYS A 75 -11.39 -8.74 -5.15
N ASN A 76 -11.79 -10.00 -4.98
CA ASN A 76 -12.71 -10.68 -5.90
C ASN A 76 -14.06 -9.97 -5.97
N LYS A 77 -14.62 -9.52 -4.84
CA LYS A 77 -15.89 -8.75 -4.83
C LYS A 77 -15.76 -7.44 -5.59
N TRP A 78 -14.62 -6.75 -5.46
CA TRP A 78 -14.38 -5.50 -6.17
C TRP A 78 -14.25 -5.72 -7.67
N TYR A 79 -13.42 -6.68 -8.09
CA TYR A 79 -13.28 -7.01 -9.50
C TYR A 79 -14.61 -7.48 -10.11
N GLU A 80 -15.36 -8.37 -9.45
CA GLU A 80 -16.67 -8.83 -9.90
C GLU A 80 -17.75 -7.74 -9.94
N ALA A 81 -17.56 -6.65 -9.20
CA ALA A 81 -18.40 -5.46 -9.33
C ALA A 81 -18.08 -4.64 -10.57
N CYS A 82 -16.85 -4.71 -11.06
CA CYS A 82 -16.29 -3.77 -12.05
C CYS A 82 -15.87 -4.40 -13.39
N LYS A 83 -15.76 -5.72 -13.52
CA LYS A 83 -15.18 -6.38 -14.70
C LYS A 83 -15.86 -6.05 -16.05
N ASN A 84 -17.12 -5.61 -16.02
CA ASN A 84 -17.89 -5.21 -17.21
C ASN A 84 -17.95 -3.68 -17.39
N GLU A 85 -17.31 -2.91 -16.52
CA GLU A 85 -17.08 -1.48 -16.71
C GLU A 85 -15.92 -1.26 -17.70
N GLU A 86 -15.72 -0.03 -18.14
CA GLU A 86 -14.67 0.33 -19.09
C GLU A 86 -13.65 1.27 -18.46
N THR A 87 -12.39 1.10 -18.87
CA THR A 87 -11.30 2.04 -18.60
C THR A 87 -10.39 2.14 -19.81
N CYS A 88 -9.62 3.21 -19.89
CA CYS A 88 -8.67 3.48 -20.95
C CYS A 88 -7.21 3.38 -20.50
N VAL A 89 -6.98 3.22 -19.20
CA VAL A 89 -5.66 3.08 -18.60
C VAL A 89 -5.68 1.99 -17.54
N ARG A 90 -4.53 1.38 -17.30
CA ARG A 90 -4.38 0.24 -16.39
C ARG A 90 -3.97 0.66 -14.99
N ASP A 91 -3.13 1.69 -14.86
CA ASP A 91 -2.75 2.26 -13.57
C ASP A 91 -3.33 3.66 -13.42
N TRP A 92 -4.37 3.75 -12.59
CA TRP A 92 -5.11 4.99 -12.37
C TRP A 92 -4.35 6.01 -11.53
N SER A 93 -3.20 5.63 -10.96
CA SER A 93 -2.36 6.52 -10.16
C SER A 93 -1.50 7.44 -11.03
N VAL A 94 -1.12 6.99 -12.23
CA VAL A 94 -0.05 7.62 -13.01
C VAL A 94 -0.32 7.75 -14.51
N GLU A 95 -1.22 6.96 -15.09
CA GLU A 95 -1.37 6.90 -16.56
C GLU A 95 -2.40 7.89 -17.11
N PHE A 96 -3.25 8.48 -16.28
CA PHE A 96 -4.21 9.49 -16.73
C PHE A 96 -3.54 10.83 -17.07
N GLU A 97 -4.07 11.49 -18.09
CA GLU A 97 -3.88 12.94 -18.30
C GLU A 97 -4.85 13.73 -17.43
N TRP A 98 -4.56 15.01 -17.17
CA TRP A 98 -5.41 15.90 -16.38
C TRP A 98 -5.88 17.08 -17.22
N SER A 99 -7.19 17.24 -17.35
CA SER A 99 -7.78 18.35 -18.12
C SER A 99 -7.53 19.69 -17.44
N GLU A 100 -6.94 20.63 -18.17
CA GLU A 100 -6.78 22.02 -17.69
C GLU A 100 -8.12 22.75 -17.50
N VAL A 101 -9.16 22.31 -18.21
CA VAL A 101 -10.50 22.94 -18.19
C VAL A 101 -11.31 22.47 -16.99
N SER A 102 -11.44 21.14 -16.81
CA SER A 102 -12.27 20.58 -15.72
C SER A 102 -11.48 20.30 -14.45
N GLY A 103 -10.14 20.23 -14.52
CA GLY A 103 -9.29 19.79 -13.42
C GLY A 103 -9.42 18.30 -13.10
N MET A 104 -10.07 17.51 -13.96
CA MET A 104 -10.29 16.07 -13.75
C MET A 104 -9.41 15.21 -14.65
N ASN A 105 -9.20 13.96 -14.24
CA ASN A 105 -8.53 12.97 -15.07
C ASN A 105 -9.32 12.67 -16.35
N VAL A 106 -8.60 12.53 -17.46
CA VAL A 106 -9.12 12.19 -18.78
C VAL A 106 -8.23 11.12 -19.42
N CYS A 107 -8.82 10.32 -20.30
CA CYS A 107 -8.08 9.32 -21.06
C CYS A 107 -7.01 9.98 -21.94
N PRO A 108 -5.77 9.44 -21.97
CA PRO A 108 -4.75 9.86 -22.92
C PRO A 108 -5.24 9.78 -24.37
N ALA A 109 -4.74 10.65 -25.24
CA ALA A 109 -5.24 10.78 -26.62
C ALA A 109 -5.04 9.51 -27.48
N ASP A 110 -4.04 8.69 -27.15
CA ASP A 110 -3.68 7.44 -27.84
C ASP A 110 -4.25 6.19 -27.16
N SER A 111 -5.09 6.37 -26.14
CA SER A 111 -5.78 5.28 -25.44
C SER A 111 -7.20 5.07 -25.95
N SER A 112 -7.73 3.86 -25.77
CA SER A 112 -9.14 3.54 -26.06
C SER A 112 -9.79 2.88 -24.86
N CYS A 113 -11.10 3.12 -24.70
CA CYS A 113 -11.87 2.50 -23.64
C CYS A 113 -12.10 1.01 -23.92
N GLU A 114 -11.69 0.18 -22.97
CA GLU A 114 -11.82 -1.28 -23.01
C GLU A 114 -12.45 -1.79 -21.71
N LEU A 115 -13.07 -2.97 -21.77
CA LEU A 115 -13.61 -3.60 -20.56
C LEU A 115 -12.49 -3.86 -19.55
N PHE A 116 -12.78 -3.71 -18.26
CA PHE A 116 -11.85 -4.08 -17.19
C PHE A 116 -11.39 -5.54 -17.36
N SER A 117 -12.27 -6.44 -17.80
CA SER A 117 -11.92 -7.84 -18.08
C SER A 117 -10.90 -8.05 -19.21
N ASN A 118 -10.71 -7.05 -20.08
CA ASN A 118 -9.70 -7.08 -21.14
C ASN A 118 -8.39 -6.45 -20.67
N VAL A 119 -8.47 -5.40 -19.84
CA VAL A 119 -7.32 -4.67 -19.29
C VAL A 119 -6.61 -5.45 -18.18
N TYR A 120 -7.38 -6.15 -17.32
CA TYR A 120 -6.85 -6.89 -16.17
C TYR A 120 -7.06 -8.39 -16.37
N LYS A 121 -5.99 -9.16 -16.13
CA LYS A 121 -5.98 -10.62 -16.34
C LYS A 121 -6.97 -11.35 -15.41
N ASP A 122 -7.01 -10.93 -14.15
CA ASP A 122 -7.85 -11.49 -13.09
C ASP A 122 -8.02 -10.46 -11.96
N ALA A 123 -8.74 -10.84 -10.90
CA ALA A 123 -8.98 -9.96 -9.78
C ALA A 123 -7.68 -9.53 -9.08
N SER A 124 -6.72 -10.45 -8.90
CA SER A 124 -5.47 -10.13 -8.23
C SER A 124 -4.64 -9.14 -9.04
N ASP A 125 -4.62 -9.32 -10.35
CA ASP A 125 -3.99 -8.40 -11.29
C ASP A 125 -4.63 -7.01 -11.22
N PHE A 126 -5.97 -6.94 -11.19
CA PHE A 126 -6.74 -5.70 -11.03
C PHE A 126 -6.40 -4.96 -9.73
N CYS A 127 -6.55 -5.61 -8.57
CA CYS A 127 -6.35 -4.97 -7.28
C CYS A 127 -4.91 -4.48 -7.09
N HIS A 128 -3.95 -5.22 -7.66
CA HIS A 128 -2.54 -4.83 -7.62
C HIS A 128 -2.24 -3.63 -8.53
N ALA A 129 -2.68 -3.68 -9.79
CA ALA A 129 -2.26 -2.72 -10.80
C ALA A 129 -2.98 -1.37 -10.73
N ILE A 130 -4.27 -1.35 -10.38
CA ILE A 130 -5.08 -0.13 -10.53
C ILE A 130 -4.57 1.08 -9.74
N TRP A 131 -3.89 0.84 -8.61
CA TRP A 131 -3.32 1.88 -7.75
C TRP A 131 -1.80 1.75 -7.54
N ASP A 132 -1.05 1.46 -8.61
CA ASP A 132 0.42 1.35 -8.62
C ASP A 132 0.99 0.41 -7.54
N GLY A 133 0.38 -0.77 -7.35
CA GLY A 133 0.77 -1.68 -6.29
C GLY A 133 0.32 -1.25 -4.88
N GLY A 134 -0.70 -0.39 -4.78
CA GLY A 134 -1.29 0.01 -3.50
C GLY A 134 -1.75 -1.19 -2.66
N TRP A 135 -2.27 -2.22 -3.35
CA TRP A 135 -2.67 -3.49 -2.75
C TRP A 135 -1.79 -4.65 -3.18
N LYS A 136 -1.65 -5.62 -2.28
CA LYS A 136 -1.15 -6.95 -2.56
C LYS A 136 -2.21 -7.95 -2.11
N VAL A 137 -2.70 -8.80 -3.00
CA VAL A 137 -3.71 -9.79 -2.61
C VAL A 137 -3.08 -10.89 -1.76
N GLU A 138 -3.69 -11.17 -0.62
CA GLU A 138 -3.23 -12.16 0.36
C GLU A 138 -4.40 -13.02 0.86
N LYS A 139 -4.07 -14.25 1.26
CA LYS A 139 -5.05 -15.17 1.87
C LYS A 139 -5.27 -14.83 3.34
N ALA A 140 -6.48 -15.08 3.82
CA ALA A 140 -6.83 -14.99 5.23
C ALA A 140 -5.93 -15.93 6.09
N PRO A 141 -5.68 -15.59 7.37
CA PRO A 141 -6.23 -14.45 8.12
C PRO A 141 -5.36 -13.18 8.10
N ARG A 142 -4.21 -13.18 7.41
CA ARG A 142 -3.24 -12.07 7.44
C ARG A 142 -3.47 -11.04 6.33
N CYS A 143 -4.70 -10.58 6.22
CA CYS A 143 -5.13 -9.65 5.19
C CYS A 143 -6.18 -8.68 5.74
N MET A 144 -6.35 -7.53 5.09
CA MET A 144 -7.23 -6.44 5.46
C MET A 144 -8.49 -6.43 4.62
N HIS A 145 -9.58 -5.97 5.24
CA HIS A 145 -10.88 -5.79 4.59
C HIS A 145 -11.21 -4.30 4.46
N PHE A 146 -11.73 -3.90 3.29
CA PHE A 146 -12.38 -2.59 3.09
C PHE A 146 -13.85 -2.72 2.68
N VAL A 147 -14.27 -3.91 2.23
CA VAL A 147 -15.65 -4.15 1.77
C VAL A 147 -16.60 -4.21 2.95
N ALA A 148 -16.23 -4.93 4.00
CA ALA A 148 -16.92 -4.94 5.28
C ALA A 148 -16.41 -3.78 6.16
N VAL A 149 -17.32 -2.96 6.68
CA VAL A 149 -17.00 -1.78 7.51
C VAL A 149 -17.62 -1.85 8.91
N ASP A 150 -17.90 -3.07 9.39
CA ASP A 150 -18.44 -3.34 10.73
C ASP A 150 -17.32 -3.37 11.79
N GLU A 151 -17.70 -3.41 13.07
CA GLU A 151 -16.69 -3.43 14.15
C GLU A 151 -15.78 -4.65 14.09
N ARG A 152 -16.25 -5.80 13.60
CA ARG A 152 -15.43 -7.00 13.47
C ARG A 152 -14.33 -6.81 12.43
N SER A 153 -14.64 -6.21 11.29
CA SER A 153 -13.62 -5.95 10.25
C SER A 153 -12.61 -4.90 10.72
N LYS A 154 -13.02 -3.90 11.49
CA LYS A 154 -12.12 -2.92 12.10
C LYS A 154 -11.15 -3.57 13.09
N GLU A 155 -11.68 -4.35 14.04
CA GLU A 155 -10.87 -5.09 15.00
C GLU A 155 -9.91 -6.08 14.30
N HIS A 156 -10.37 -6.70 13.22
CA HIS A 156 -9.55 -7.58 12.40
C HIS A 156 -8.38 -6.83 11.76
N ASN A 157 -8.64 -5.71 11.07
CA ASN A 157 -7.59 -4.89 10.46
C ASN A 157 -6.59 -4.37 11.51
N GLN A 158 -7.06 -4.01 12.71
CA GLN A 158 -6.18 -3.63 13.82
C GLN A 158 -5.25 -4.79 14.22
N ARG A 159 -5.75 -6.02 14.32
CA ARG A 159 -4.91 -7.19 14.64
C ARG A 159 -3.88 -7.46 13.54
N VAL A 160 -4.28 -7.37 12.27
CA VAL A 160 -3.38 -7.58 11.12
C VAL A 160 -2.27 -6.53 11.10
N ALA A 161 -2.62 -5.25 11.32
CA ALA A 161 -1.64 -4.18 11.42
C ALA A 161 -0.67 -4.38 12.59
N ARG A 162 -1.17 -4.79 13.76
CA ARG A 162 -0.33 -5.06 14.93
C ARG A 162 0.66 -6.19 14.65
N GLN A 163 0.20 -7.31 14.08
CA GLN A 163 1.07 -8.44 13.74
C GLN A 163 2.16 -8.06 12.73
N ALA A 164 1.81 -7.27 11.71
CA ALA A 164 2.78 -6.77 10.74
C ALA A 164 3.83 -5.85 11.41
N ALA A 165 3.39 -4.95 12.28
CA ALA A 165 4.31 -4.09 13.04
C ALA A 165 5.25 -4.90 13.96
N GLU A 166 4.73 -5.88 14.69
CA GLU A 166 5.51 -6.78 15.54
C GLU A 166 6.57 -7.55 14.73
N GLU A 167 6.22 -8.01 13.53
CA GLU A 167 7.16 -8.68 12.64
C GLU A 167 8.28 -7.74 12.16
N ILE A 168 7.94 -6.51 11.79
CA ILE A 168 8.93 -5.49 11.40
C ILE A 168 9.89 -5.22 12.57
N ILE A 169 9.36 -4.97 13.78
CA ILE A 169 10.16 -4.71 14.97
C ILE A 169 11.09 -5.89 15.28
N ARG A 170 10.58 -7.13 15.19
CA ARG A 170 11.38 -8.35 15.41
C ARG A 170 12.52 -8.50 14.40
N ARG A 171 12.29 -8.15 13.13
CA ARG A 171 13.33 -8.18 12.09
C ARG A 171 14.42 -7.13 12.36
N LEU A 172 14.02 -5.95 12.83
CA LEU A 172 14.94 -4.87 13.21
C LEU A 172 15.70 -5.15 14.51
N SER A 173 15.13 -5.90 15.46
CA SER A 173 15.82 -6.27 16.70
C SER A 173 16.73 -7.50 16.53
N GLY A 174 16.34 -8.46 15.70
CA GLY A 174 17.14 -9.67 15.39
C GLY A 174 18.44 -9.39 14.64
N THR A 175 18.57 -8.24 14.00
CA THR A 175 19.81 -7.79 13.32
C THR A 175 20.92 -7.35 14.29
N CYS A 176 20.67 -7.30 15.61
CA CYS A 176 21.67 -6.90 16.61
C CYS A 176 22.37 -8.10 17.31
N SER A 177 21.79 -9.31 17.32
CA SER A 177 22.40 -10.46 18.04
C SER A 177 23.69 -10.99 17.39
N ALA A 178 23.92 -10.73 16.10
CA ALA A 178 25.17 -11.10 15.44
C ALA A 178 26.34 -10.15 15.75
N CYS A 179 26.08 -8.94 16.26
CA CYS A 179 27.14 -7.98 16.63
C CYS A 179 27.77 -8.25 18.00
N SER A 180 27.17 -9.10 18.84
CA SER A 180 27.63 -9.30 20.22
C SER A 180 28.62 -10.47 20.42
N GLN A 181 29.07 -11.13 19.34
CA GLN A 181 29.99 -12.28 19.46
C GLN A 181 31.46 -12.02 19.09
N PHE A 182 31.84 -10.79 18.72
CA PHE A 182 33.21 -10.48 18.27
C PHE A 182 34.06 -9.62 19.22
N SER A 183 33.72 -9.55 20.52
CA SER A 183 34.54 -8.78 21.49
C SER A 183 35.23 -9.60 22.58
N GLY A 184 35.21 -10.94 22.49
CA GLY A 184 35.66 -11.83 23.58
C GLY A 184 37.01 -12.55 23.39
N LEU A 185 37.75 -12.34 22.29
CA LEU A 185 38.91 -13.19 21.94
C LEU A 185 40.22 -12.43 21.71
N VAL A 186 40.36 -11.21 22.22
CA VAL A 186 41.62 -10.42 22.11
C VAL A 186 42.42 -10.35 23.43
N PHE A 187 41.86 -10.80 24.56
CA PHE A 187 42.62 -10.89 25.80
C PHE A 187 43.07 -12.32 26.03
N LEU A 188 44.35 -12.59 25.72
CA LEU A 188 45.27 -13.57 26.31
C LEU A 188 46.22 -14.05 25.23
N LEU A 189 47.31 -13.32 24.97
CA LEU A 189 48.61 -13.81 24.49
C LEU A 189 49.58 -12.63 24.30
N SER A 190 49.92 -11.94 25.39
CA SER A 190 51.10 -11.05 25.40
C SER A 190 51.69 -10.98 26.80
N LEU A 191 52.16 -12.13 27.29
CA LEU A 191 53.12 -12.17 28.37
C LEU A 191 54.31 -13.01 27.91
N THR A 192 55.50 -12.41 28.12
CA THR A 192 56.85 -12.97 27.98
C THR A 192 57.54 -12.81 26.62
N ILE A 193 58.11 -11.63 26.39
CA ILE A 193 59.43 -11.54 25.71
C ILE A 193 60.38 -10.86 26.70
N PRO A 194 61.40 -11.57 27.23
CA PRO A 194 62.38 -10.98 28.11
C PRO A 194 63.36 -10.09 27.35
N LEU A 195 63.62 -8.93 27.93
CA LEU A 195 64.71 -8.01 27.60
C LEU A 195 66.06 -8.76 27.62
N VAL A 196 66.78 -8.75 26.50
CA VAL A 196 68.22 -9.04 26.48
C VAL A 196 68.96 -7.87 25.84
N PHE A 197 69.81 -7.27 26.66
CA PHE A 197 70.81 -6.24 26.36
C PHE A 197 71.82 -6.70 25.30
N GLY A 198 72.33 -5.77 24.49
CA GLY A 198 73.56 -5.99 23.71
C GLY A 198 74.00 -4.78 22.89
N ILE A 199 75.11 -4.16 23.30
CA ILE A 199 75.77 -2.96 22.75
C ILE A 199 76.71 -3.33 21.58
N ARG A 200 77.05 -2.34 20.73
CA ARG A 200 78.21 -2.18 19.80
C ARG A 200 77.90 -2.53 18.33
N TYR A 201 78.29 -1.77 17.31
CA TYR A 201 79.20 -0.61 17.14
C TYR A 201 78.49 0.50 16.36
#